data_AF-A0A7C6WE62-F1
#
_entry.id   AF-A0A7C6WE62-F1
#
_cell.length_a   1.000
_cell.length_b   1.000
_cell.length_c   1.000
_cell.angle_alpha   90.00
_cell.angle_beta   90.00
_cell.angle_gamma   90.00
#
_symmetry.space_group_name_H-M   'P 1'
#
loop_
_entity.id
_entity.type
_entity.pdbx_description
1 polymer ?
#
loop_
_entity_poly.entity_id
_entity_poly.type
_entity_poly.pdbx_seq_one_letter_code
_entity_poly.pdbx_strand_id
1 'polypeptide(L)'
;MENKKHNLLLSTVISIGIAAAIFCLFGVIFDLAYKGNFKMENYAYTKMVIGTLVIGLGFGLPTLVYDNDKMSVRAQSLIHMGIGCIVMTITAFAVGWIPTEYGILTATGIVLAEIVVALIIWMFFYSHNKKIAKQMNERINELNS
;
A
#
# COMPACT_ATOMS: atom_id res chain seq x y z
N MET A 1 -1.59 -5.72 -26.23
CA MET A 1 -0.69 -6.39 -25.24
C MET A 1 0.39 -5.46 -24.71
N GLU A 2 1.01 -4.64 -25.57
CA GLU A 2 2.07 -3.69 -25.19
C GLU A 2 1.63 -2.66 -24.13
N ASN A 3 0.46 -2.03 -24.32
CA ASN A 3 -0.12 -1.08 -23.36
C ASN A 3 -0.37 -1.68 -21.96
N LYS A 4 -0.71 -2.98 -21.87
CA LYS A 4 -0.97 -3.66 -20.60
C LYS A 4 0.32 -3.88 -19.80
N LYS A 5 1.39 -4.32 -20.47
CA LYS A 5 2.71 -4.46 -19.84
C LYS A 5 3.25 -3.09 -19.40
N HIS A 6 3.08 -2.07 -20.23
CA HIS A 6 3.46 -0.70 -19.90
C HIS A 6 2.73 -0.19 -18.65
N ASN A 7 1.40 -0.33 -18.60
CA ASN A 7 0.60 0.11 -17.45
C ASN A 7 1.00 -0.63 -16.17
N LEU A 8 1.21 -1.95 -16.24
CA LEU A 8 1.68 -2.73 -15.09
C LEU A 8 3.04 -2.24 -14.58
N LEU A 9 4.00 -2.05 -15.47
CA LEU A 9 5.33 -1.55 -15.12
C LEU A 9 5.24 -0.17 -14.49
N LEU A 10 4.45 0.73 -15.08
CA LEU A 10 4.24 2.07 -14.57
C LEU A 10 3.61 2.06 -13.17
N SER A 11 2.52 1.31 -12.97
CA SER A 11 1.87 1.17 -11.67
C SER A 11 2.81 0.58 -10.61
N THR A 12 3.66 -0.36 -11.00
CA THR A 12 4.66 -0.95 -10.11
C THR A 12 5.73 0.05 -9.71
N VAL A 13 6.27 0.81 -10.67
CA VAL A 13 7.26 1.87 -10.41
C VAL A 13 6.68 2.95 -9.50
N ILE A 14 5.44 3.39 -9.76
CA ILE A 14 4.74 4.37 -8.93
C ILE A 14 4.57 3.83 -7.50
N SER A 15 4.14 2.58 -7.36
CA SER A 15 3.92 1.97 -6.04
C SER A 15 5.21 1.83 -5.23
N ILE A 16 6.31 1.42 -5.88
CA ILE A 16 7.65 1.39 -5.26
C ILE A 16 8.09 2.81 -4.87
N GLY A 17 7.87 3.80 -5.74
CA GLY A 17 8.21 5.19 -5.46
C GLY A 17 7.47 5.75 -4.25
N ILE A 18 6.16 5.48 -4.14
CA ILE A 18 5.35 5.86 -2.98
C ILE A 18 5.85 5.16 -1.71
N ALA A 19 6.10 3.85 -1.76
CA ALA A 19 6.62 3.11 -0.62
C ALA A 19 7.97 3.66 -0.15
N ALA A 20 8.89 3.95 -1.09
CA ALA A 20 10.18 4.55 -0.80
C ALA A 20 10.06 5.96 -0.20
N ALA A 21 9.16 6.80 -0.73
CA ALA A 21 8.92 8.13 -0.17
C ALA A 21 8.41 8.07 1.28
N ILE A 22 7.48 7.14 1.57
CA ILE A 22 6.99 6.90 2.94
C ILE A 22 8.12 6.41 3.84
N PHE A 23 8.92 5.45 3.38
CA PHE A 23 10.08 4.95 4.14
C PHE A 23 11.07 6.06 4.48
N CYS A 24 11.43 6.90 3.50
CA CYS A 24 12.30 8.06 3.72
C CYS A 24 11.69 9.06 4.70
N LEU A 25 10.38 9.33 4.61
CA LEU A 25 9.69 10.22 5.54
C LEU A 25 9.78 9.72 6.99
N PHE A 26 9.50 8.43 7.22
CA PHE A 26 9.67 7.83 8.55
C PHE A 26 11.13 7.84 8.99
N GLY A 27 12.09 7.59 8.07
CA GLY A 27 13.51 7.70 8.35
C GLY A 27 13.91 9.09 8.86
N VAL A 28 13.42 10.16 8.23
CA VAL A 28 13.62 11.54 8.68
C VAL A 28 12.98 11.79 10.05
N ILE A 29 11.76 11.31 10.26
CA ILE A 29 11.07 11.45 11.56
C ILE A 29 11.88 10.77 12.68
N PHE A 30 12.38 9.55 12.45
CA PHE A 30 13.21 8.85 13.43
C PHE A 30 14.55 9.57 13.65
N ASP A 31 15.23 10.00 12.59
CA ASP A 31 16.49 10.73 12.72
C ASP A 31 16.34 11.99 13.58
N LEU A 32 15.28 12.77 13.35
CA LEU A 32 14.93 13.94 14.16
C LEU A 32 14.58 13.56 15.61
N ALA A 33 13.78 12.52 15.82
CA ALA A 33 13.39 12.05 17.16
C ALA A 33 14.60 11.60 17.99
N TYR A 34 15.60 10.97 17.35
CA TYR A 34 16.85 10.53 17.97
C TYR A 34 17.97 11.58 17.90
N LYS A 35 17.65 12.82 17.49
CA LYS A 35 18.61 13.95 17.42
C LYS A 35 19.87 13.63 16.61
N GLY A 36 19.73 12.96 15.47
CA GLY A 36 20.83 12.57 14.60
C GLY A 36 21.65 11.36 15.09
N ASN A 37 21.24 10.69 16.16
CA ASN A 37 21.93 9.51 16.71
C ASN A 37 21.20 8.19 16.38
N PHE A 38 20.34 8.18 15.36
CA PHE A 38 19.62 6.99 14.95
C PHE A 38 20.59 5.98 14.33
N LYS A 39 20.78 4.82 14.98
CA LYS A 39 21.64 3.73 14.51
C LYS A 39 20.82 2.47 14.34
N MET A 40 21.07 1.78 13.23
CA MET A 40 20.43 0.52 12.88
C MET A 40 21.49 -0.57 12.82
N GLU A 41 21.34 -1.59 13.66
CA GLU A 41 22.26 -2.73 13.72
C GLU A 41 21.68 -3.95 12.98
N ASN A 42 22.47 -5.02 12.84
CA ASN A 42 22.03 -6.30 12.31
C ASN A 42 21.35 -6.20 10.93
N TYR A 43 21.91 -5.37 10.05
CA TYR A 43 21.39 -5.10 8.71
C TYR A 43 19.92 -4.60 8.71
N ALA A 44 19.44 -4.00 9.79
CA ALA A 44 18.05 -3.54 9.90
C ALA A 44 17.68 -2.56 8.77
N TYR A 45 18.57 -1.62 8.41
CA TYR A 45 18.35 -0.74 7.27
C TYR A 45 18.16 -1.51 5.95
N THR A 46 19.05 -2.47 5.66
CA THR A 46 18.95 -3.31 4.46
C THR A 46 17.65 -4.10 4.43
N LYS A 47 17.24 -4.68 5.56
CA LYS A 47 15.96 -5.39 5.68
C LYS A 47 14.78 -4.45 5.39
N MET A 48 14.80 -3.22 5.93
CA MET A 48 13.74 -2.23 5.69
C MET A 48 13.67 -1.77 4.24
N VAL A 49 14.81 -1.57 3.57
CA VAL A 49 14.86 -1.21 2.15
C VAL A 49 14.28 -2.33 1.29
N ILE A 50 14.68 -3.59 1.54
CA ILE A 50 14.13 -4.75 0.84
C ILE A 50 12.62 -4.87 1.11
N GLY A 51 12.20 -4.72 2.37
CA GLY A 51 10.79 -4.75 2.73
C GLY A 51 9.97 -3.66 2.01
N THR A 52 10.52 -2.46 1.87
CA THR A 52 9.89 -1.36 1.13
C THR A 52 9.68 -1.72 -0.35
N LEU A 53 10.65 -2.37 -0.98
CA LEU A 53 10.51 -2.87 -2.35
C LEU A 53 9.43 -3.96 -2.45
N VAL A 54 9.42 -4.90 -1.51
CA VAL A 54 8.41 -5.98 -1.45
C VAL A 54 7.01 -5.41 -1.29
N ILE A 55 6.82 -4.42 -0.42
CA ILE A 55 5.54 -3.70 -0.25
C ILE A 55 5.16 -2.98 -1.54
N GLY A 56 6.10 -2.25 -2.17
CA GLY A 56 5.87 -1.59 -3.45
C GLY A 56 5.39 -2.55 -4.54
N LEU A 57 5.99 -3.74 -4.63
CA LEU A 57 5.54 -4.81 -5.53
C LEU A 57 4.17 -5.37 -5.12
N GLY A 58 3.93 -5.53 -3.82
CA GLY A 58 2.69 -6.04 -3.24
C GLY A 58 1.47 -5.17 -3.51
N PHE A 59 1.64 -3.86 -3.72
CA PHE A 59 0.57 -2.96 -4.19
C PHE A 59 0.63 -2.73 -5.71
N GLY A 60 1.82 -2.76 -6.31
CA GLY A 60 1.99 -2.52 -7.74
C GLY A 60 1.44 -3.62 -8.65
N LEU A 61 1.80 -4.88 -8.37
CA LEU A 61 1.43 -6.03 -9.23
C LEU A 61 -0.07 -6.38 -9.20
N PRO A 62 -0.77 -6.32 -8.05
CA PRO A 62 -2.21 -6.63 -8.01
C PRO A 62 -3.10 -5.65 -8.77
N THR A 63 -2.56 -4.55 -9.31
CA THR A 63 -3.30 -3.68 -10.24
C THR A 63 -3.85 -4.44 -11.45
N LEU A 64 -3.23 -5.57 -11.83
CA LEU A 64 -3.74 -6.48 -12.88
C LEU A 64 -5.17 -6.97 -12.64
N VAL A 65 -5.63 -6.98 -11.39
CA VAL A 65 -7.00 -7.39 -11.05
C VAL A 65 -8.05 -6.45 -11.67
N TYR A 66 -7.70 -5.18 -11.90
CA TYR A 66 -8.60 -4.19 -12.51
C TYR A 66 -8.86 -4.44 -14.00
N ASP A 67 -8.06 -5.28 -14.66
CA ASP A 67 -8.28 -5.66 -16.06
C ASP A 67 -9.41 -6.72 -16.23
N ASN A 68 -10.00 -7.20 -15.13
CA ASN A 68 -11.03 -8.23 -15.19
C ASN A 68 -12.43 -7.62 -15.26
N ASP A 69 -12.91 -7.35 -16.48
CA ASP A 69 -14.23 -6.75 -16.74
C ASP A 69 -15.42 -7.57 -16.23
N LYS A 70 -15.22 -8.86 -15.91
CA LYS A 70 -16.28 -9.73 -15.36
C LYS A 70 -16.52 -9.50 -13.88
N MET A 71 -15.64 -8.75 -13.21
CA MET A 71 -15.68 -8.54 -11.78
C MET A 71 -16.05 -7.10 -11.44
N SER A 72 -16.88 -6.92 -10.41
CA SER A 72 -17.21 -5.56 -9.95
C SER A 72 -15.97 -4.82 -9.44
N VAL A 73 -15.90 -3.52 -9.68
CA VAL A 73 -14.80 -2.65 -9.19
C VAL A 73 -14.60 -2.74 -7.67
N ARG A 74 -15.67 -3.01 -6.91
CA ARG A 74 -15.58 -3.26 -5.46
C ARG A 74 -14.77 -4.52 -5.15
N ALA A 75 -15.09 -5.62 -5.82
CA ALA A 75 -14.39 -6.88 -5.62
C ALA A 75 -12.93 -6.78 -6.09
N GLN A 76 -12.68 -6.11 -7.23
CA GLN A 76 -11.32 -5.83 -7.71
C GLN A 76 -10.49 -5.05 -6.68
N SER A 77 -11.05 -3.96 -6.13
CA SER A 77 -10.32 -3.13 -5.17
C SER A 77 -10.12 -3.83 -3.82
N LEU A 78 -11.08 -4.65 -3.38
CA LEU A 78 -10.93 -5.46 -2.17
C LEU A 78 -9.83 -6.53 -2.32
N ILE A 79 -9.73 -7.18 -3.47
CA ILE A 79 -8.67 -8.16 -3.74
C ILE A 79 -7.31 -7.47 -3.74
N HIS A 80 -7.18 -6.35 -4.46
CA HIS A 80 -5.94 -5.56 -4.46
C HIS A 80 -5.56 -5.18 -3.02
N MET A 81 -6.52 -4.64 -2.26
CA MET A 81 -6.31 -4.21 -0.88
C MET A 81 -5.89 -5.37 0.03
N GLY A 82 -6.55 -6.52 -0.09
CA GLY A 82 -6.22 -7.72 0.67
C GLY A 82 -4.80 -8.21 0.41
N ILE A 83 -4.38 -8.25 -0.87
CA ILE A 83 -3.00 -8.63 -1.23
C ILE A 83 -2.00 -7.64 -0.62
N GLY A 84 -2.24 -6.34 -0.77
CA GLY A 84 -1.37 -5.30 -0.22
C GLY A 84 -1.20 -5.42 1.30
N CYS A 85 -2.30 -5.63 2.04
CA CYS A 85 -2.27 -5.83 3.49
C CYS A 85 -1.50 -7.10 3.88
N ILE A 86 -1.74 -8.23 3.20
CA ILE A 86 -1.02 -9.48 3.48
C ILE A 86 0.48 -9.30 3.28
N VAL A 87 0.88 -8.68 2.17
CA VAL A 87 2.31 -8.43 1.89
C VAL A 87 2.91 -7.48 2.91
N MET A 88 2.20 -6.41 3.28
CA MET A 88 2.64 -5.46 4.31
C MET A 88 2.84 -6.15 5.66
N THR A 89 1.85 -6.91 6.13
CA THR A 89 1.92 -7.60 7.41
C THR A 89 3.05 -8.64 7.44
N ILE A 90 3.20 -9.48 6.40
CA ILE A 90 4.31 -10.45 6.31
C ILE A 90 5.66 -9.72 6.34
N THR A 91 5.78 -8.63 5.58
CA THR A 91 6.99 -7.82 5.53
C THR A 91 7.29 -7.20 6.90
N ALA A 92 6.28 -6.66 7.60
CA ALA A 92 6.42 -6.05 8.91
C ALA A 92 6.98 -7.03 9.95
N PHE A 93 6.53 -8.29 9.93
CA PHE A 93 7.15 -9.35 10.73
C PHE A 93 8.59 -9.65 10.30
N ALA A 94 8.84 -9.81 9.00
CA ALA A 94 10.15 -10.19 8.49
C ALA A 94 11.25 -9.13 8.76
N VAL A 95 10.90 -7.85 8.71
CA VAL A 95 11.85 -6.75 8.96
C VAL A 95 11.93 -6.34 10.43
N GLY A 96 11.02 -6.82 11.27
CA GLY A 96 11.01 -6.58 12.72
C GLY A 96 10.29 -5.30 13.14
N TRP A 97 9.29 -4.83 12.40
CA TRP A 97 8.45 -3.71 12.80
C TRP A 97 7.42 -4.10 13.87
N ILE A 98 7.06 -5.38 13.94
CA ILE A 98 6.13 -5.92 14.93
C ILE A 98 6.97 -6.56 16.06
N PRO A 99 6.97 -5.98 17.28
CA PRO A 99 7.77 -6.47 18.38
C PRO A 99 7.08 -7.67 19.06
N THR A 100 7.45 -8.87 18.63
CA THR A 100 6.87 -10.13 19.10
C THR A 100 7.33 -10.51 20.51
N GLU A 101 8.39 -9.89 21.01
CA GLU A 101 8.92 -10.05 22.37
C GLU A 101 7.96 -9.58 23.46
N TYR A 102 7.06 -8.63 23.16
CA TYR A 102 6.01 -8.17 24.08
C TYR A 102 4.76 -9.06 24.07
N GLY A 103 4.85 -10.25 23.47
CA GLY A 103 3.80 -11.26 23.47
C GLY A 103 2.79 -11.11 22.33
N ILE A 104 2.00 -12.19 22.14
CA ILE A 104 1.07 -12.33 21.01
C ILE A 104 0.00 -11.23 20.99
N LEU A 105 -0.48 -10.78 22.15
CA LEU A 105 -1.54 -9.77 22.23
C LEU A 105 -1.09 -8.43 21.64
N THR A 106 0.13 -8.00 21.94
CA THR A 106 0.72 -6.76 21.40
C THR A 106 0.90 -6.87 19.89
N ALA A 107 1.44 -8.00 19.42
CA ALA A 107 1.61 -8.26 18.00
C ALA A 107 0.27 -8.23 17.24
N THR A 108 -0.75 -8.91 17.77
CA THR A 108 -2.11 -8.90 17.20
C THR A 108 -2.71 -7.49 17.20
N GLY A 109 -2.53 -6.72 18.28
CA GLY A 109 -3.00 -5.35 18.37
C GLY A 109 -2.42 -4.44 17.28
N ILE A 110 -1.11 -4.57 17.00
CA ILE A 110 -0.44 -3.79 15.95
C ILE A 110 -0.94 -4.19 14.56
N VAL A 111 -1.08 -5.49 14.28
CA VAL A 111 -1.63 -5.97 12.99
C VAL A 111 -3.07 -5.49 12.80
N LEU A 112 -3.90 -5.52 13.84
CA LEU A 112 -5.27 -5.00 13.77
C LEU A 112 -5.27 -3.48 13.51
N ALA A 113 -4.40 -2.73 14.17
CA ALA A 113 -4.27 -1.29 13.95
C ALA A 113 -3.84 -0.97 12.51
N GLU A 114 -2.86 -1.70 11.96
CA GLU A 114 -2.43 -1.61 10.56
C GLU A 114 -3.61 -1.82 9.61
N ILE A 115 -4.36 -2.91 9.78
CA ILE A 115 -5.51 -3.25 8.94
C ILE A 115 -6.59 -2.17 9.04
N VAL A 116 -6.90 -1.68 10.24
CA VAL A 116 -7.91 -0.62 10.44
C VAL A 116 -7.51 0.66 9.73
N VAL A 117 -6.25 1.11 9.87
CA VAL A 117 -5.74 2.30 9.19
C VAL A 117 -5.81 2.11 7.68
N ALA A 118 -5.37 0.96 7.18
CA ALA A 118 -5.42 0.63 5.77
C ALA A 118 -6.86 0.69 5.23
N LEU A 119 -7.83 0.09 5.93
CA LEU A 119 -9.25 0.12 5.56
C LEU A 119 -9.83 1.54 5.57
N ILE A 120 -9.45 2.39 6.53
CA ILE A 120 -9.90 3.79 6.57
C ILE A 120 -9.39 4.55 5.35
N ILE A 121 -8.10 4.44 5.03
CA ILE A 121 -7.49 5.08 3.87
C ILE A 121 -8.17 4.59 2.58
N TRP A 122 -8.33 3.28 2.44
CA TRP A 122 -9.00 2.69 1.29
C TRP A 122 -10.45 3.16 1.15
N MET A 123 -11.24 3.17 2.23
CA MET A 123 -12.64 3.63 2.19
C MET A 123 -12.75 5.10 1.76
N PHE A 124 -11.84 5.95 2.23
CA PHE A 124 -11.77 7.35 1.82
C PHE A 124 -11.52 7.46 0.30
N PHE A 125 -10.46 6.84 -0.21
CA PHE A 125 -10.13 6.89 -1.64
C PHE A 125 -11.20 6.22 -2.49
N TYR A 126 -11.75 5.09 -2.07
CA TYR A 126 -12.82 4.39 -2.78
C TYR A 126 -14.06 5.29 -2.94
N SER A 127 -14.49 5.92 -1.84
CA SER A 127 -15.65 6.80 -1.84
C SER A 127 -15.43 8.04 -2.71
N HIS A 128 -14.24 8.63 -2.63
CA HIS A 128 -13.84 9.77 -3.45
C HIS A 128 -13.87 9.44 -4.95
N ASN A 129 -13.18 8.36 -5.36
CA ASN A 129 -13.14 7.94 -6.76
C ASN A 129 -14.51 7.51 -7.28
N LYS A 130 -15.32 6.85 -6.46
CA LYS A 130 -16.71 6.51 -6.80
C LYS A 130 -17.55 7.76 -7.08
N LYS A 131 -17.35 8.84 -6.30
CA LYS A 131 -18.02 10.13 -6.53
C LYS A 131 -17.58 10.75 -7.86
N ILE A 132 -16.28 10.77 -8.14
CA ILE A 132 -15.73 11.30 -9.41
C ILE A 132 -16.30 10.52 -10.60
N ALA A 133 -16.27 9.19 -10.56
CA ALA A 133 -16.83 8.36 -11.63
C ALA A 133 -18.32 8.65 -11.88
N LYS A 134 -19.10 8.88 -10.81
CA LYS A 134 -20.51 9.28 -10.96
C LYS A 134 -20.66 10.62 -11.66
N GLN A 135 -19.87 11.63 -11.25
CA GLN A 135 -19.88 12.96 -11.86
C GLN A 135 -19.47 12.93 -13.34
N MET A 136 -18.49 12.10 -13.69
CA MET A 136 -18.08 11.90 -15.08
C MET A 136 -19.21 11.29 -15.93
N ASN A 137 -19.91 10.29 -15.41
CA ASN A 137 -21.04 9.68 -16.10
C ASN A 137 -22.22 10.65 -16.26
N GLU A 138 -22.53 11.43 -15.24
CA GLU A 138 -23.55 12.49 -15.30
C GLU A 138 -23.21 13.51 -16.40
N ARG A 139 -21.95 13.98 -16.47
CA ARG A 139 -21.49 14.93 -17.48
C ARG A 139 -21.52 14.37 -18.91
N ILE A 140 -21.18 13.10 -19.09
CA ILE A 140 -21.27 12.44 -20.40
C ILE A 140 -22.72 12.37 -20.87
N ASN A 141 -23.66 12.08 -19.97
CA ASN A 141 -25.08 12.03 -20.30
C ASN A 141 -25.62 13.42 -20.70
N GLU A 142 -25.23 14.49 -19.98
CA GLU A 142 -25.58 15.88 -20.34
C GLU A 142 -25.06 16.30 -21.72
N LEU A 143 -23.89 15.82 -22.13
CA LEU A 143 -23.30 16.14 -23.44
C LEU A 143 -23.95 15.35 -24.59
N ASN A 144 -24.55 14.21 -24.28
CA ASN A 144 -25.20 13.33 -25.26
C ASN A 144 -26.72 13.54 -25.33
N SER A 145 -27.30 14.38 -24.47
CA SER A 145 -28.71 14.80 -24.47
C SER A 145 -28.91 16.09 -25.24
#